data_AF-A0A651FXV0-F1
#
_entry.id   AF-A0A651FXV0-F1
#
_cell.length_a   1.000
_cell.length_b   1.000
_cell.length_c   1.000
_cell.angle_alpha   90.00
_cell.angle_beta   90.00
_cell.angle_gamma   90.00
#
_symmetry.space_group_name_H-M   'P 1'
#
loop_
_entity.id
_entity.type
_entity.pdbx_description
1 polymer ?
#
loop_
_entity_poly.entity_id
_entity_poly.type
_entity_poly.pdbx_seq_one_letter_code
_entity_poly.pdbx_strand_id
1 'polypeptide(L)'
;MLKKAWTTIGAGRAITAVLSLTVLWCVGGCSGNVSDTPHITIAGASDLEPVLPELIALHNQQHTVAITTVLGSSGLLARQLAQQAPFDLFFSANERFVDELVEAGHGRPDRRILYARGRLTVWTPGSAIETLNDLQHP
;
A
#
# COMPACT_ATOMS: atom_id res chain seq x y z
N MET A 1 23.40 -10.67 68.49
CA MET A 1 23.70 -11.56 67.35
C MET A 1 24.73 -10.88 66.47
N LEU A 2 25.86 -11.55 66.23
CA LEU A 2 27.06 -11.03 65.56
C LEU A 2 26.87 -10.80 64.05
N LYS A 3 27.62 -9.84 63.49
CA LYS A 3 28.45 -9.91 62.25
C LYS A 3 29.13 -8.54 62.03
N LYS A 4 30.44 -8.40 62.31
CA LYS A 4 31.59 -8.52 61.37
C LYS A 4 31.45 -7.58 60.17
N ALA A 5 32.14 -6.44 60.10
CA ALA A 5 33.55 -6.28 59.73
C ALA A 5 33.92 -7.01 58.43
N TRP A 6 34.25 -6.24 57.38
CA TRP A 6 35.53 -6.27 56.65
C TRP A 6 35.45 -5.34 55.43
N THR A 7 36.55 -4.62 55.21
CA THR A 7 36.76 -3.61 54.17
C THR A 7 37.74 -4.15 53.13
N THR A 8 37.62 -3.68 51.87
CA THR A 8 38.67 -3.56 50.82
C THR A 8 39.00 -4.86 50.06
N ILE A 9 39.04 -4.94 48.73
CA ILE A 9 40.05 -4.45 47.76
C ILE A 9 39.42 -4.69 46.36
N GLY A 10 39.33 -3.77 45.38
CA GLY A 10 40.43 -3.21 44.59
C GLY A 10 40.73 -4.03 43.31
N ALA A 11 39.81 -4.11 42.33
CA ALA A 11 40.08 -4.79 41.03
C ALA A 11 39.18 -4.32 39.85
N GLY A 12 38.68 -3.08 39.86
CA GLY A 12 37.52 -2.68 39.03
C GLY A 12 37.78 -1.91 37.72
N ARG A 13 39.03 -1.73 37.25
CA ARG A 13 39.30 -0.77 36.15
C ARG A 13 39.92 -1.34 34.87
N ALA A 14 40.52 -2.52 34.91
CA ALA A 14 41.19 -3.10 33.72
C ALA A 14 40.28 -4.01 32.89
N ILE A 15 39.32 -4.70 33.53
CA ILE A 15 38.43 -5.66 32.86
C ILE A 15 37.35 -4.92 32.03
N THR A 16 36.95 -3.72 32.46
CA THR A 16 35.93 -2.92 31.79
C THR A 16 36.40 -2.34 30.45
N ALA A 17 37.70 -2.10 30.26
CA ALA A 17 38.22 -1.49 29.04
C ALA A 17 38.37 -2.48 27.88
N VAL A 18 38.66 -3.75 28.16
CA VAL A 18 38.81 -4.79 27.12
C VAL A 18 37.45 -5.29 26.62
N LEU A 19 36.43 -5.32 27.50
CA LEU A 19 35.08 -5.72 27.11
C LEU A 19 34.37 -4.69 26.21
N SER A 20 34.73 -3.40 26.31
CA SER A 20 34.15 -2.33 25.49
C SER A 20 34.73 -2.25 24.07
N LEU A 21 35.93 -2.78 23.83
CA LEU A 21 36.58 -2.69 22.51
C LEU A 21 36.18 -3.82 21.55
N THR A 22 35.75 -4.98 22.07
CA THR A 22 35.34 -6.13 21.24
C THR A 22 33.88 -6.05 20.76
N VAL A 23 33.02 -5.32 21.48
CA VAL A 23 31.61 -5.12 21.09
C VAL A 23 31.47 -4.18 19.89
N LEU A 24 32.47 -3.33 19.64
CA LEU A 24 32.45 -2.37 18.54
C LEU A 24 32.75 -2.98 17.15
N TRP A 25 33.22 -4.22 17.09
CA TRP A 25 33.63 -4.84 15.82
C TRP A 25 32.57 -5.72 15.14
N CYS A 26 31.42 -5.95 15.76
CA CYS A 26 30.32 -6.75 15.16
C CYS A 26 29.28 -5.93 14.40
N VAL A 27 29.40 -4.60 14.30
CA VAL A 27 28.37 -3.73 13.68
C VAL A 27 28.71 -3.36 12.22
N GLY A 28 29.87 -3.79 11.69
CA GLY A 28 30.35 -3.37 10.35
C GLY A 28 29.97 -4.27 9.17
N GLY A 29 28.96 -5.14 9.28
CA GLY A 29 28.88 -6.35 8.45
C GLY A 29 27.68 -6.58 7.54
N CYS A 30 26.73 -5.65 7.39
CA CYS A 30 25.59 -5.85 6.47
C CYS A 30 25.31 -4.61 5.62
N SER A 31 26.25 -4.21 4.77
CA SER A 31 25.93 -3.40 3.58
C SER A 31 25.47 -4.34 2.47
N GLY A 32 24.33 -4.99 2.68
CA GLY A 32 23.61 -5.60 1.57
C GLY A 32 23.05 -4.46 0.73
N ASN A 33 23.45 -4.36 -0.54
CA ASN A 33 22.75 -3.52 -1.49
C ASN A 33 21.34 -4.08 -1.63
N VAL A 34 20.42 -3.63 -0.77
CA VAL A 34 18.98 -3.81 -0.99
C VAL A 34 18.71 -3.04 -2.26
N SER A 35 18.50 -3.75 -3.36
CA SER A 35 17.94 -3.18 -4.57
C SER A 35 16.52 -2.79 -4.22
N ASP A 36 16.35 -1.56 -3.72
CA ASP A 36 15.07 -1.01 -3.29
C ASP A 36 14.22 -0.80 -4.54
N THR A 37 13.53 -1.86 -4.94
CA THR A 37 12.61 -1.81 -6.07
C THR A 37 11.43 -0.98 -5.61
N PRO A 38 11.15 0.17 -6.26
CA PRO A 38 10.02 1.01 -5.86
C PRO A 38 8.76 0.16 -5.80
N HIS A 39 8.02 0.26 -4.70
CA HIS A 39 6.77 -0.45 -4.52
C HIS A 39 5.62 0.55 -4.57
N ILE A 40 4.59 0.24 -5.35
CA ILE A 40 3.37 1.04 -5.44
C ILE A 40 2.14 0.19 -5.12
N THR A 41 1.20 0.76 -4.37
CA THR A 41 -0.09 0.17 -4.05
C THR A 41 -1.19 0.90 -4.80
N ILE A 42 -1.92 0.17 -5.64
CA ILE A 42 -3.00 0.69 -6.47
C ILE A 42 -4.34 0.26 -5.86
N ALA A 43 -5.15 1.22 -5.43
CA ALA A 43 -6.55 1.00 -5.11
C ALA A 43 -7.40 1.17 -6.38
N GLY A 44 -8.00 0.09 -6.87
CA GLY A 44 -8.76 0.07 -8.12
C GLY A 44 -10.21 -0.33 -7.91
N ALA A 45 -11.11 0.35 -8.62
CA ALA A 45 -12.49 -0.09 -8.75
C ALA A 45 -12.56 -1.54 -9.31
N SER A 46 -13.51 -2.33 -8.82
CA SER A 46 -13.63 -3.76 -9.17
C SER A 46 -13.90 -4.02 -10.66
N ASP A 47 -14.47 -3.06 -11.38
CA ASP A 47 -14.65 -3.12 -12.84
C ASP A 47 -13.31 -3.11 -13.62
N LEU A 48 -12.20 -2.78 -12.96
CA LEU A 48 -10.85 -2.83 -13.53
C LEU A 48 -10.14 -4.17 -13.34
N GLU A 49 -10.71 -5.11 -12.58
CA GLU A 49 -10.14 -6.46 -12.39
C GLU A 49 -9.69 -7.14 -13.70
N PRO A 50 -10.48 -7.13 -14.80
CA PRO A 50 -10.06 -7.79 -16.03
C PRO A 50 -8.93 -7.06 -16.79
N VAL A 51 -8.66 -5.78 -16.49
CA VAL A 51 -7.76 -4.93 -17.30
C VAL A 51 -6.45 -4.60 -16.57
N LEU A 52 -6.49 -4.43 -15.25
CA LEU A 52 -5.31 -4.06 -14.46
C LEU A 52 -4.12 -5.03 -14.60
N PRO A 53 -4.31 -6.37 -14.60
CA PRO A 53 -3.19 -7.30 -14.76
C PRO A 53 -2.44 -7.11 -16.09
N GLU A 54 -3.16 -6.84 -17.19
CA GLU A 54 -2.58 -6.59 -18.50
C GLU A 54 -1.82 -5.25 -18.52
N LEU A 55 -2.40 -4.18 -17.97
CA LEU A 55 -1.74 -2.88 -17.85
C LEU A 55 -0.46 -2.96 -17.01
N ILE A 56 -0.49 -3.70 -15.92
CA ILE A 56 0.68 -3.94 -15.06
C ILE A 56 1.75 -4.73 -15.81
N ALA A 57 1.37 -5.78 -16.55
CA ALA A 57 2.29 -6.55 -17.35
C ALA A 57 2.99 -5.69 -18.42
N LEU A 58 2.24 -4.82 -19.11
CA LEU A 58 2.78 -3.87 -20.08
C LEU A 58 3.71 -2.84 -19.41
N HIS A 59 3.31 -2.28 -18.26
CA HIS A 59 4.14 -1.33 -17.53
C HIS A 59 5.49 -1.94 -17.10
N ASN A 60 5.46 -3.19 -16.63
CA ASN A 60 6.64 -3.91 -16.17
C ASN A 60 7.62 -4.30 -17.28
N GLN A 61 7.25 -4.18 -18.57
CA GLN A 61 8.19 -4.36 -19.69
C GLN A 61 9.20 -3.22 -19.78
N GLN A 62 8.84 -2.02 -19.30
CA GLN A 62 9.64 -0.81 -19.43
C GLN A 62 10.17 -0.30 -18.09
N HIS A 63 9.60 -0.78 -16.97
CA HIS A 63 9.90 -0.29 -15.64
C HIS A 63 10.08 -1.45 -14.65
N THR A 64 11.02 -1.29 -13.71
CA THR A 64 11.22 -2.23 -12.62
C THR A 64 10.58 -1.67 -11.36
N VAL A 65 9.30 -1.97 -11.15
CA VAL A 65 8.47 -1.51 -10.03
C VAL A 65 7.65 -2.70 -9.51
N ALA A 66 7.57 -2.86 -8.19
CA ALA A 66 6.69 -3.85 -7.57
C ALA A 66 5.30 -3.23 -7.40
N ILE A 67 4.26 -3.88 -7.93
CA ILE A 67 2.89 -3.34 -7.94
C ILE A 67 1.97 -4.28 -7.17
N THR A 68 1.34 -3.75 -6.13
CA THR A 68 0.25 -4.42 -5.41
C THR A 68 -1.07 -3.76 -5.78
N THR A 69 -2.11 -4.56 -6.01
CA THR A 69 -3.46 -4.06 -6.29
C THR A 69 -4.42 -4.41 -5.17
N VAL A 70 -5.31 -3.47 -4.83
CA VAL A 70 -6.43 -3.67 -3.92
C VAL A 70 -7.69 -3.31 -4.69
N LEU A 71 -8.53 -4.32 -4.93
CA LEU A 71 -9.76 -4.17 -5.71
C LEU A 71 -10.98 -4.10 -4.80
N GLY A 72 -11.92 -3.21 -5.12
CA GLY A 72 -13.14 -3.03 -4.35
C GLY A 72 -14.07 -1.98 -4.95
N SER A 73 -15.20 -1.70 -4.29
CA SER A 73 -16.05 -0.61 -4.75
C SER A 73 -15.35 0.73 -4.56
N SER A 74 -15.51 1.65 -5.51
CA SER A 74 -14.84 2.97 -5.43
C SER A 74 -15.19 3.71 -4.14
N GLY A 75 -16.44 3.61 -3.66
CA GLY A 75 -16.86 4.23 -2.40
C GLY A 75 -16.21 3.60 -1.16
N LEU A 76 -15.98 2.27 -1.15
CA LEU A 76 -15.27 1.61 -0.05
C LEU A 76 -13.80 2.05 -0.02
N LEU A 77 -13.12 1.97 -1.17
CA LEU A 77 -11.71 2.33 -1.29
C LEU A 77 -11.49 3.82 -1.00
N ALA A 78 -12.41 4.70 -1.44
CA ALA A 78 -12.34 6.13 -1.11
C ALA A 78 -12.45 6.37 0.40
N ARG A 79 -13.33 5.65 1.11
CA ARG A 79 -13.42 5.74 2.58
C ARG A 79 -12.14 5.26 3.26
N GLN A 80 -11.54 4.18 2.77
CA GLN A 80 -10.25 3.71 3.26
C GLN A 80 -9.15 4.75 3.03
N LEU A 81 -9.11 5.37 1.85
CA LEU A 81 -8.15 6.44 1.52
C LEU A 81 -8.35 7.67 2.42
N ALA A 82 -9.59 8.09 2.66
CA ALA A 82 -9.91 9.16 3.63
C ALA A 82 -9.47 8.81 5.07
N GLN A 83 -9.44 7.52 5.40
CA GLN A 83 -8.89 6.98 6.66
C GLN A 83 -7.37 6.74 6.60
N GLN A 84 -6.68 7.34 5.63
CA GLN A 84 -5.23 7.28 5.46
C GLN A 84 -4.70 5.87 5.14
N ALA A 85 -5.49 5.03 4.47
CA ALA A 85 -4.96 3.82 3.86
C ALA A 85 -3.82 4.19 2.88
N PRO A 86 -2.69 3.47 2.91
CA PRO A 86 -1.47 3.86 2.20
C PRO A 86 -1.52 3.45 0.73
N PHE A 87 -2.45 4.05 -0.03
CA PHE A 87 -2.56 3.87 -1.48
C PHE A 87 -1.76 4.96 -2.21
N ASP A 88 -0.97 4.56 -3.20
CA ASP A 88 -0.20 5.49 -4.04
C ASP A 88 -1.03 6.00 -5.22
N LEU A 89 -1.89 5.14 -5.77
CA LEU A 89 -2.80 5.44 -6.87
C LEU A 89 -4.22 4.99 -6.54
N PHE A 90 -5.21 5.82 -6.90
CA PHE A 90 -6.63 5.50 -6.75
C PHE A 90 -7.35 5.63 -8.09
N PHE A 91 -7.90 4.53 -8.58
CA PHE A 91 -8.73 4.48 -9.78
C PHE A 91 -10.20 4.26 -9.39
N SER A 92 -11.00 5.30 -9.54
CA SER A 92 -12.43 5.30 -9.22
C SER A 92 -13.28 5.15 -10.48
N ALA A 93 -14.36 4.36 -10.40
CA ALA A 93 -15.40 4.29 -11.43
C ALA A 93 -16.33 5.52 -11.43
N ASN A 94 -16.21 6.40 -10.43
CA ASN A 94 -16.96 7.65 -10.34
C ASN A 94 -16.05 8.80 -9.92
N GLU A 95 -15.98 9.84 -10.75
CA GLU A 95 -15.11 11.00 -10.52
C GLU A 95 -15.41 11.74 -9.21
N ARG A 96 -16.66 11.73 -8.75
CA ARG A 96 -17.08 12.41 -7.53
C ARG A 96 -16.31 11.94 -6.29
N PHE A 97 -15.98 10.65 -6.19
CA PHE A 97 -15.18 10.17 -5.06
C PHE A 97 -13.75 10.72 -5.09
N VAL A 98 -13.19 10.96 -6.29
CA VAL A 98 -11.86 11.56 -6.43
C VAL A 98 -11.94 13.05 -6.09
N ASP A 99 -12.99 13.73 -6.54
CA ASP A 99 -13.24 15.15 -6.22
C ASP A 99 -13.32 15.38 -4.71
N GLU A 100 -14.17 14.62 -4.03
CA GLU A 100 -14.35 14.69 -2.57
C GLU A 100 -13.02 14.46 -1.82
N LEU A 101 -12.19 13.49 -2.26
CA LEU A 101 -10.89 13.21 -1.66
C LEU A 101 -9.87 14.34 -1.89
N VAL A 102 -9.84 14.90 -3.09
CA VAL A 102 -8.94 16.02 -3.44
C VAL A 102 -9.32 17.27 -2.65
N GLU A 103 -10.62 17.59 -2.56
CA GLU A 103 -11.13 18.71 -1.77
C GLU A 103 -10.83 18.56 -0.27
N ALA A 104 -10.89 17.33 0.25
CA ALA A 104 -10.53 16.99 1.62
C ALA A 104 -9.01 16.94 1.87
N GLY A 105 -8.16 17.19 0.87
CA GLY A 105 -6.71 17.20 1.01
C GLY A 105 -6.05 15.81 1.02
N HIS A 106 -6.78 14.76 0.67
CA HIS A 106 -6.27 13.39 0.56
C HIS A 106 -5.71 13.05 -0.83
N GLY A 107 -5.76 14.00 -1.76
CA GLY A 107 -5.27 13.83 -3.13
C GLY A 107 -4.66 15.11 -3.68
N ARG A 108 -3.89 14.96 -4.76
CA ARG A 108 -3.23 16.06 -5.46
C ARG A 108 -4.14 16.58 -6.59
N PRO A 109 -4.61 17.84 -6.55
CA PRO A 109 -5.45 18.39 -7.61
C PRO A 109 -4.79 18.35 -8.99
N ASP A 110 -3.46 18.55 -9.06
CA ASP A 110 -2.68 18.51 -10.30
C ASP A 110 -2.52 17.10 -10.90
N ARG A 111 -2.94 16.06 -10.17
CA ARG A 111 -2.84 14.65 -10.56
C ARG A 111 -4.19 13.97 -10.78
N ARG A 112 -5.29 14.70 -10.65
CA ARG A 112 -6.63 14.21 -11.01
C ARG A 112 -6.75 14.11 -12.53
N ILE A 113 -7.02 12.90 -13.04
CA ILE A 113 -7.15 12.65 -14.48
C ILE A 113 -8.36 11.75 -14.73
N LEU A 114 -9.20 12.12 -15.70
CA LEU A 114 -10.22 11.22 -16.24
C LEU A 114 -9.55 10.20 -17.16
N TYR A 115 -9.53 8.92 -16.75
CA TYR A 115 -8.83 7.87 -17.49
C TYR A 115 -9.76 7.05 -18.42
N ALA A 116 -11.05 6.95 -18.09
CA ALA A 116 -12.02 6.17 -18.86
C ALA A 116 -13.45 6.70 -18.70
N ARG A 117 -14.34 6.29 -19.61
CA ARG A 117 -15.79 6.48 -19.51
C ARG A 117 -16.48 5.15 -19.76
N GLY A 118 -17.12 4.61 -18.73
CA GLY A 118 -17.96 3.41 -18.83
C GLY A 118 -19.32 3.69 -19.46
N ARG A 119 -20.02 2.63 -19.84
CA ARG A 119 -21.44 2.66 -20.24
C ARG A 119 -22.21 1.73 -19.33
N LEU A 120 -23.30 2.21 -18.76
CA LEU A 120 -24.24 1.35 -18.05
C LEU A 120 -24.97 0.49 -19.08
N THR A 121 -24.99 -0.81 -18.83
CA THR A 121 -25.69 -1.79 -19.66
C THR A 121 -26.56 -2.67 -18.79
N VAL A 122 -27.62 -3.19 -19.39
CA VAL A 122 -28.36 -4.31 -18.82
C VAL A 122 -27.73 -5.58 -19.39
N TRP A 123 -27.46 -6.54 -18.52
CA TRP A 123 -26.93 -7.86 -18.91
C TRP A 123 -27.91 -8.93 -18.44
N THR A 124 -28.22 -9.87 -19.34
CA THR A 124 -29.04 -11.05 -19.06
C THR A 124 -28.36 -12.27 -19.68
N PRO A 125 -28.39 -13.44 -19.02
CA PRO A 125 -27.89 -14.69 -19.59
C PRO A 125 -28.80 -15.26 -20.69
N GLY A 126 -29.99 -14.68 -20.91
CA GLY A 126 -31.05 -15.19 -21.80
C GLY A 126 -31.64 -14.14 -22.74
N SER A 127 -32.98 -14.12 -22.80
CA SER A 127 -33.84 -13.41 -23.76
C SER A 127 -33.43 -11.98 -24.09
N ALA A 128 -33.74 -11.54 -25.32
CA ALA A 128 -33.64 -10.13 -25.67
C ALA A 128 -34.52 -9.29 -24.74
N ILE A 129 -33.95 -8.19 -24.21
CA ILE A 129 -34.66 -7.20 -23.40
C ILE A 129 -35.02 -6.05 -24.33
N GLU A 130 -36.31 -5.85 -24.57
CA GLU A 130 -36.82 -4.70 -25.33
C GLU A 130 -37.22 -3.56 -24.39
N THR A 131 -37.71 -3.91 -23.20
CA THR A 131 -38.18 -2.96 -22.19
C THR A 131 -37.66 -3.31 -20.80
N LEU A 132 -37.62 -2.32 -19.90
CA LEU A 132 -37.26 -2.57 -18.50
C LEU A 132 -38.24 -3.50 -17.77
N ASN A 133 -39.48 -3.64 -18.26
CA ASN A 133 -40.47 -4.52 -17.66
C ASN A 133 -40.16 -6.00 -17.90
N ASP A 134 -39.40 -6.30 -18.95
CA ASP A 134 -38.97 -7.66 -19.30
C ASP A 134 -38.04 -8.24 -18.21
N LEU A 135 -37.41 -7.37 -17.40
CA LEU A 135 -36.57 -7.77 -16.26
C LEU A 135 -37.35 -8.33 -15.07
N GLN A 136 -38.68 -8.20 -15.05
CA GLN A 136 -39.51 -8.75 -13.98
C GLN A 136 -39.75 -10.26 -14.13
N HIS A 137 -39.62 -10.80 -15.35
CA HIS A 137 -39.80 -12.21 -15.67
C HIS A 137 -38.60 -12.71 -16.49
N PRO A 138 -37.41 -12.77 -15.87
CA PRO A 138 -36.14 -13.03 -16.57
C PRO A 138 -36.05 -14.43 -17.20
#